data_AF-A0A6J4X8Z7-F1
#
_entry.id   AF-A0A6J4X8Z7-F1
#
_cell.length_a   1.000
_cell.length_b   1.000
_cell.length_c   1.000
_cell.angle_alpha   90.00
_cell.angle_beta   90.00
_cell.angle_gamma   90.00
#
_symmetry.space_group_name_H-M   'P 1'
#
loop_
_entity.id
_entity.type
_entity.pdbx_description
1 polymer ?
#
loop_
_entity_poly.entity_id
_entity_poly.type
_entity_poly.pdbx_seq_one_letter_code
_entity_poly.pdbx_strand_id
1 'polypeptide(L)' 'MYLLYVDESGDIGLTGSPTRYFVLSGFVVHELKWNEILESIIQFRKHITLVQKRV' A
#
# COMPACT_ATOMS: atom_id res chain seq x y z
N MET A 1 7.11 -15.03 14.58
CA MET A 1 7.33 -15.07 13.12
C MET A 1 7.15 -13.68 12.53
N TYR A 2 7.83 -13.36 11.43
CA TYR A 2 7.63 -12.11 10.69
C TYR A 2 6.99 -12.39 9.34
N LEU A 3 6.03 -11.56 8.95
CA LEU A 3 5.39 -11.57 7.63
C LEU A 3 5.96 -10.43 6.81
N LEU A 4 6.30 -10.70 5.56
CA LEU A 4 6.65 -9.68 4.56
C LEU A 4 5.47 -9.57 3.60
N TYR A 5 4.89 -8.38 3.52
CA TYR A 5 3.98 -8.02 2.44
C TYR A 5 4.75 -7.27 1.35
N VAL A 6 4.51 -7.62 0.09
CA VAL A 6 5.10 -6.96 -1.08
C VAL A 6 3.97 -6.61 -2.03
N ASP A 7 3.96 -5.37 -2.50
CA ASP A 7 3.02 -4.85 -3.49
C ASP A 7 3.77 -4.27 -4.68
N GLU A 8 3.34 -4.65 -5.87
CA GLU A 8 3.88 -4.22 -7.15
C GLU A 8 2.82 -3.41 -7.88
N SER A 9 3.19 -2.22 -8.35
CA SER A 9 2.30 -1.35 -9.10
C SER A 9 3.01 -0.72 -10.30
N GLY A 10 2.28 -0.66 -11.41
CA GLY A 10 2.76 -0.13 -12.67
C GLY A 10 3.50 -1.18 -13.49
N ASP A 11 3.47 -0.99 -14.81
CA ASP A 11 4.09 -1.91 -15.75
C ASP A 11 4.84 -1.08 -16.80
N ILE A 12 6.16 -0.98 -16.65
CA ILE A 12 7.01 -0.20 -17.55
C ILE A 12 7.47 -1.10 -18.69
N GLY A 13 7.24 -0.66 -19.93
CA GLY A 13 7.67 -1.39 -21.12
C GLY A 13 6.54 -2.00 -21.94
N LEU A 14 5.30 -2.00 -21.45
CA LEU A 14 4.13 -2.31 -22.27
C LEU A 14 3.66 -1.09 -23.08
N THR A 15 3.46 -1.28 -24.38
CA THR A 15 2.73 -0.33 -25.23
C THR A 15 1.30 -0.18 -24.71
N GLY A 16 0.94 1.02 -24.24
CA GLY A 16 -0.39 1.32 -23.67
C GLY A 16 -0.47 1.30 -22.14
N SER A 17 0.65 1.22 -21.43
CA SER A 17 0.66 1.28 -19.96
C SER A 17 0.09 2.63 -19.45
N PRO A 18 -0.82 2.62 -18.46
CA PRO A 18 -1.42 3.83 -17.91
C PRO A 18 -0.43 4.66 -17.07
N THR A 19 0.74 4.12 -16.72
CA THR A 19 1.79 4.80 -15.94
C THR A 19 3.16 4.59 -16.57
N ARG A 20 4.04 5.59 -16.44
CA ARG A 20 5.45 5.50 -16.85
C ARG A 20 6.37 4.98 -15.75
N TYR A 21 5.82 4.76 -14.55
CA TYR A 21 6.58 4.41 -13.36
C TYR A 21 6.20 3.01 -12.88
N PHE A 22 7.22 2.26 -12.51
CA PHE A 22 7.12 1.02 -11.76
C PHE A 22 7.43 1.33 -10.30
N VAL A 23 6.60 0.83 -9.39
CA VAL A 23 6.78 0.99 -7.96
C VAL A 23 6.66 -0.38 -7.31
N LEU A 24 7.72 -0.75 -6.58
CA LEU A 24 7.71 -1.90 -5.68
C LEU A 24 7.73 -1.37 -4.26
N SER A 25 6.78 -1.82 -3.45
CA SER A 25 6.71 -1.47 -2.04
C SER A 25 6.53 -2.72 -1.20
N GLY A 26 6.93 -2.64 0.06
CA GLY A 26 6.74 -3.75 0.97
C GLY A 26 6.95 -3.32 2.41
N PHE A 27 6.39 -4.09 3.33
CA PHE A 27 6.56 -3.85 4.75
C PHE A 27 6.61 -5.16 5.52
N VAL A 28 7.38 -5.15 6.60
CA VAL A 28 7.61 -6.31 7.47
C VAL A 28 6.85 -6.10 8.76
N VAL A 29 6.07 -7.09 9.17
CA VAL A 29 5.30 -7.06 10.42
C VAL A 29 5.58 -8.30 11.25
N HIS A 30 5.62 -8.10 12.57
CA HIS A 30 5.59 -9.22 13.48
C HIS A 30 4.19 -9.85 13.46
N GLU A 31 4.08 -11.17 13.32
CA GLU A 31 2.79 -11.87 13.11
C GLU A 31 1.76 -11.54 14.20
N LEU A 32 2.20 -11.47 15.46
CA LEU A 32 1.32 -11.21 16.61
C LEU A 32 0.68 -9.82 16.56
N LYS A 33 1.24 -8.91 15.77
CA LYS A 33 0.75 -7.53 15.60
C LYS A 33 -0.04 -7.33 14.31
N TRP A 34 -0.27 -8.38 13.52
CA TRP A 34 -0.91 -8.29 12.21
C TRP A 34 -2.23 -7.52 12.25
N ASN A 35 -3.16 -7.93 13.13
CA ASN A 35 -4.50 -7.32 13.18
C ASN A 35 -4.45 -5.85 13.64
N GLU A 36 -3.59 -5.51 14.60
CA GLU A 36 -3.42 -4.14 15.10
C GLU A 36 -2.88 -3.21 13.99
N ILE A 37 -1.87 -3.68 13.26
CA ILE A 37 -1.26 -2.94 12.16
C ILE A 37 -2.26 -2.79 11.00
N LEU A 38 -3.00 -3.86 10.67
CA LEU A 38 -4.02 -3.83 9.63
C LEU A 38 -5.09 -2.78 9.92
N GLU A 39 -5.64 -2.75 11.15
CA GLU A 39 -6.64 -1.76 11.55
C GLU A 39 -6.05 -0.34 11.47
N SER A 40 -4.81 -0.15 11.93
CA SER A 40 -4.12 1.14 11.86
C SER A 40 -3.97 1.63 10.41
N ILE A 41 -3.61 0.74 9.47
CA ILE A 41 -3.51 1.06 8.04
C ILE A 41 -4.89 1.42 7.46
N ILE A 42 -5.94 0.68 7.81
CA ILE A 42 -7.31 0.97 7.37
C ILE A 42 -7.74 2.37 7.83
N GLN A 43 -7.53 2.69 9.11
CA GLN A 43 -7.87 4.01 9.66
C GLN A 43 -7.04 5.12 9.02
N PHE A 44 -5.77 4.89 8.79
CA PHE A 44 -4.90 5.83 8.07
C PHE A 44 -5.40 6.10 6.64
N ARG A 45 -5.75 5.07 5.87
CA ARG A 45 -6.29 5.23 4.51
C ARG A 45 -7.63 5.99 4.50
N LYS A 46 -8.51 5.71 5.46
CA LYS A 46 -9.77 6.45 5.64
C LYS A 46 -9.49 7.93 5.91
N HIS A 47 -8.51 8.25 6.76
CA HIS A 47 -8.12 9.63 7.05
C HIS A 47 -7.60 10.36 5.81
N ILE A 48 -6.70 9.75 5.04
CA ILE A 48 -6.19 10.34 3.78
C ILE A 48 -7.34 10.61 2.79
N THR A 49 -8.24 9.64 2.62
CA THR A 49 -9.36 9.76 1.67
C THR A 49 -10.34 10.87 2.10
N LEU A 50 -10.59 11.01 3.40
CA LEU A 50 -11.43 12.08 3.93
C LEU A 50 -10.78 13.46 3.77
N VAL A 51 -9.46 13.55 3.93
CA VAL A 51 -8.69 14.79 3.71
C VAL A 51 -8.73 15.17 2.22
N GLN A 52 -8.56 14.21 1.30
CA GLN A 52 -8.64 14.47 -0.15
C GLN A 52 -10.02 14.97 -0.63
N LYS A 53 -11.11 14.66 0.07
CA LYS A 53 -12.46 15.13 -0.28
C LYS A 53 -12.79 16.53 0.25
N ARG A 54 -11.96 17.09 1.14
CA ARG A 54 -12.17 18.42 1.75
C ARG A 54 -11.36 19.53 1.08
N VAL A 55 -10.49 19.18 0.14
CA VAL A 55 -9.71 20.08 -0.72
C VAL A 55 -10.34 20.10 -2.10
#